data_AF-A0A444JXK0-F1
#
_entry.id   AF-A0A444JXK0-F1
#
_cell.length_a   1.000
_cell.length_b   1.000
_cell.length_c   1.000
_cell.angle_alpha   90.00
_cell.angle_beta   90.00
_cell.angle_gamma   90.00
#
_symmetry.space_group_name_H-M   'P 1'
#
loop_
_entity.id
_entity.type
_entity.pdbx_description
1 polymer ?
#
loop_
_entity_poly.entity_id
_entity_poly.type
_entity_poly.pdbx_seq_one_letter_code
_entity_poly.pdbx_strand_id
1 'polypeptide(L)'
;WKLVSGRPFSDSETRAGTGACLIGETVRQQFFGAGDPEGEIIRVNRTSCKIIGLLEPKGYTGFGQDQDNVVLMPLHAYQRRIAGNRDIDNIYIAADDRTPTSELQPRVEDILRDMRRITPDRDPDFAIRDMTQIADAMTSATTTMT
;
A
#
# COMPACT_ATOMS: atom_id res chain seq x y z
N TRP A 1 -5.26 -3.93 -5.37
CA TRP A 1 -5.01 -3.54 -6.77
C TRP A 1 -5.39 -4.71 -7.66
N LYS A 2 -6.07 -4.47 -8.78
CA LYS A 2 -6.21 -5.49 -9.82
C LYS A 2 -4.95 -5.48 -10.69
N LEU A 3 -4.74 -6.56 -11.44
CA LEU A 3 -3.62 -6.71 -12.37
C LEU A 3 -4.12 -6.55 -13.80
N VAL A 4 -3.36 -5.83 -14.63
CA VAL A 4 -3.54 -5.81 -16.09
C VAL A 4 -2.90 -7.03 -16.71
N SER A 5 -1.68 -7.37 -16.28
CA SER A 5 -0.89 -8.47 -16.79
C SER A 5 -0.01 -9.10 -15.72
N GLY A 6 0.55 -10.27 -16.04
CA GLY A 6 1.36 -11.08 -15.15
C GLY A 6 0.56 -11.80 -14.07
N ARG A 7 1.11 -11.90 -12.87
CA ARG A 7 0.52 -12.68 -11.77
C ARG A 7 0.73 -12.04 -10.40
N PRO A 8 -0.13 -12.34 -9.42
CA PRO A 8 0.12 -11.93 -8.03
C PRO A 8 1.33 -12.68 -7.45
N PHE A 9 1.80 -12.19 -6.29
CA PHE A 9 2.78 -12.90 -5.49
C PHE A 9 2.23 -14.25 -5.04
N SER A 10 3.04 -15.29 -5.14
CA SER A 10 2.75 -16.54 -4.45
C SER A 10 3.01 -16.40 -2.96
N ASP A 11 2.32 -17.22 -2.18
CA ASP A 11 2.52 -17.39 -0.75
C ASP A 11 3.99 -17.65 -0.36
N SER A 12 4.67 -18.50 -1.13
CA SER A 12 6.09 -18.79 -0.93
C SER A 12 6.97 -17.57 -1.15
N GLU A 13 6.69 -16.75 -2.17
CA GLU A 13 7.46 -15.53 -2.45
C GLU A 13 7.24 -14.48 -1.37
N THR A 14 6.00 -14.33 -0.92
CA THR A 14 5.63 -13.41 0.16
C THR A 14 6.36 -13.76 1.45
N ARG A 15 6.39 -15.04 1.84
CA ARG A 15 7.08 -15.52 3.05
C ARG A 15 8.60 -15.49 2.93
N ALA A 16 9.15 -15.90 1.79
CA ALA A 16 10.60 -15.95 1.59
C ALA A 16 11.24 -14.57 1.43
N GLY A 17 10.44 -13.55 1.07
CA GLY A 17 10.97 -12.23 0.72
C GLY A 17 11.74 -12.27 -0.59
N THR A 18 11.18 -12.97 -1.59
CA THR A 18 11.75 -13.04 -2.94
C THR A 18 11.81 -11.64 -3.56
N GLY A 19 12.87 -11.36 -4.34
CA GLY A 19 13.01 -10.10 -5.09
C GLY A 19 12.11 -10.05 -6.32
N ALA A 20 10.80 -10.12 -6.11
CA ALA A 20 9.77 -9.97 -7.15
C ALA A 20 8.98 -8.68 -6.93
N CYS A 21 8.55 -8.03 -8.02
CA CYS A 21 7.87 -6.74 -8.02
C CYS A 21 6.62 -6.76 -8.90
N LEU A 22 5.62 -5.99 -8.47
CA LEU A 22 4.54 -5.50 -9.33
C LEU A 22 4.73 -3.99 -9.48
N ILE A 23 4.54 -3.47 -10.69
CA ILE A 23 4.76 -2.04 -10.98
C ILE A 23 3.46 -1.38 -11.39
N GLY A 24 3.32 -0.08 -11.09
CA GLY A 24 2.24 0.75 -11.63
C GLY A 24 2.54 1.27 -13.03
N GLU A 25 1.51 1.83 -13.66
CA GLU A 25 1.55 2.27 -15.06
C GLU A 25 2.56 3.39 -15.31
N THR A 26 2.71 4.35 -14.41
CA THR A 26 3.72 5.42 -14.56
C THR A 26 5.14 4.84 -14.58
N VAL A 27 5.43 3.88 -13.70
CA VAL A 27 6.76 3.22 -13.67
C VAL A 27 6.99 2.46 -14.98
N ARG A 28 5.98 1.76 -15.49
CA ARG A 28 6.07 1.06 -16.78
C ARG A 28 6.39 2.03 -17.92
N GLN A 29 5.66 3.13 -18.01
CA GLN A 29 5.86 4.14 -19.06
C GLN A 29 7.25 4.76 -19.00
N GLN A 30 7.75 5.08 -17.82
CA GLN A 30 9.06 5.72 -17.64
C GLN A 30 10.23 4.80 -18.00
N PHE A 31 10.16 3.51 -17.65
CA PHE A 31 11.27 2.58 -17.85
C PHE A 31 11.19 1.82 -19.17
N PHE A 32 9.99 1.54 -19.67
CA PHE A 32 9.77 0.64 -20.81
C PHE A 32 8.97 1.28 -21.96
N GLY A 33 8.41 2.49 -21.77
CA GLY A 33 7.64 3.17 -22.82
C GLY A 33 6.38 2.38 -23.21
N ALA A 34 6.35 1.82 -24.41
CA ALA A 34 5.30 0.91 -24.89
C ALA A 34 5.69 -0.58 -24.82
N GLY A 35 6.89 -0.89 -24.30
CA GLY A 35 7.38 -2.25 -24.13
C GLY A 35 6.72 -3.01 -23.00
N ASP A 36 6.86 -4.34 -23.05
CA ASP A 36 6.39 -5.25 -22.01
C ASP A 36 7.39 -5.28 -20.84
N PRO A 37 6.98 -4.91 -19.62
CA PRO A 37 7.85 -4.95 -18.44
C PRO A 37 7.98 -6.35 -17.83
N GLU A 38 7.16 -7.32 -18.21
CA GLU A 38 7.11 -8.62 -17.55
C GLU A 38 8.40 -9.42 -17.75
N GLY A 39 8.96 -9.95 -16.67
CA GLY A 39 10.20 -10.74 -16.70
C GLY A 39 11.47 -9.90 -16.61
N GLU A 40 11.39 -8.60 -16.88
CA GLU A 40 12.51 -7.67 -16.77
C GLU A 40 12.92 -7.42 -15.32
N ILE A 41 14.16 -6.95 -15.13
CA ILE A 41 14.72 -6.69 -13.80
C ILE A 41 14.97 -5.19 -13.66
N ILE A 42 14.33 -4.59 -12.66
CA ILE A 42 14.59 -3.21 -12.24
C ILE A 42 15.34 -3.19 -10.91
N ARG A 43 16.01 -2.08 -10.61
CA ARG A 43 16.69 -1.89 -9.34
C ARG A 43 15.92 -0.90 -8.47
N VAL A 44 15.41 -1.40 -7.34
CA VAL A 44 14.74 -0.59 -6.32
C VAL A 44 15.75 -0.35 -5.20
N ASN A 45 16.22 0.89 -5.08
CA ASN A 45 17.33 1.27 -4.20
C ASN A 45 18.60 0.43 -4.50
N ARG A 46 18.96 -0.51 -3.61
CA ARG A 46 20.12 -1.41 -3.77
C ARG A 46 19.74 -2.85 -4.14
N THR A 47 18.45 -3.10 -4.37
CA THR A 47 17.92 -4.46 -4.59
C THR A 47 17.43 -4.65 -6.02
N SER A 48 17.91 -5.71 -6.67
CA SER A 48 17.34 -6.17 -7.94
C SER A 48 15.97 -6.79 -7.71
N CYS A 49 15.02 -6.42 -8.55
CA CYS A 49 13.66 -6.88 -8.48
C CYS A 49 13.15 -7.31 -9.86
N LYS A 50 12.73 -8.57 -9.96
CA LYS A 50 12.13 -9.09 -11.19
C LYS A 50 10.67 -8.69 -11.25
N ILE A 51 10.26 -8.06 -12.35
CA ILE A 51 8.88 -7.66 -12.58
C ILE A 51 8.08 -8.92 -12.94
N ILE A 52 6.98 -9.15 -12.22
CA ILE A 52 6.09 -10.30 -12.41
C ILE A 52 4.67 -9.90 -12.81
N GLY A 53 4.41 -8.61 -12.97
CA GLY A 53 3.10 -8.11 -13.41
C GLY A 53 2.95 -6.59 -13.34
N LEU A 54 1.90 -6.12 -14.00
CA LEU A 54 1.50 -4.72 -14.11
C LEU A 54 0.18 -4.49 -13.39
N LEU A 55 0.14 -3.43 -12.57
CA LEU A 55 -1.03 -3.04 -11.82
C LEU A 55 -2.02 -2.25 -12.69
N GLU A 56 -3.32 -2.43 -12.46
CA GLU A 56 -4.39 -1.67 -13.12
C GLU A 56 -4.28 -0.17 -12.77
N PRO A 57 -4.17 0.73 -13.76
CA PRO A 57 -3.95 2.15 -13.50
C PRO A 57 -5.11 2.77 -12.72
N LYS A 58 -4.76 3.55 -11.70
CA LYS A 58 -5.67 4.33 -10.87
C LYS A 58 -5.64 5.82 -11.19
N GLY A 59 -4.61 6.28 -11.90
CA GLY A 59 -4.38 7.68 -12.20
C GLY A 59 -4.03 8.51 -10.96
N TYR A 60 -4.32 9.81 -11.06
CA TYR A 60 -3.98 10.79 -10.03
C TYR A 60 -5.11 10.94 -9.01
N THR A 61 -4.78 11.13 -7.73
CA THR A 61 -5.78 11.55 -6.73
C THR A 61 -6.25 12.97 -7.01
N GLY A 62 -7.37 13.39 -6.39
CA GLY A 62 -7.86 14.77 -6.47
C GLY A 62 -6.87 15.84 -5.99
N PHE A 63 -5.80 15.45 -5.29
CA PHE A 63 -4.70 16.32 -4.85
C PHE A 63 -3.45 16.23 -5.74
N GLY A 64 -3.53 15.61 -6.91
CA GLY A 64 -2.43 15.51 -7.87
C GLY A 64 -1.35 14.48 -7.52
N GLN A 65 -1.62 13.58 -6.56
CA GLN A 65 -0.70 12.49 -6.26
C GLN A 65 -0.87 11.38 -7.29
N ASP A 66 0.21 11.00 -7.98
CA ASP A 66 0.24 9.87 -8.88
C ASP A 66 0.16 8.55 -8.10
N GLN A 67 -0.96 7.82 -8.23
CA GLN A 67 -1.10 6.51 -7.58
C GLN A 67 -0.42 5.39 -8.36
N ASP A 68 -0.04 5.63 -9.62
CA ASP A 68 0.57 4.66 -10.52
C ASP A 68 2.11 4.74 -10.53
N ASN A 69 2.70 5.75 -9.87
CA ASN A 69 4.13 5.79 -9.59
C ASN A 69 4.47 4.94 -8.34
N VAL A 70 4.26 3.64 -8.44
CA VAL A 70 4.40 2.69 -7.34
C VAL A 70 5.11 1.40 -7.76
N VAL A 71 5.89 0.84 -6.84
CA VAL A 71 6.45 -0.51 -6.94
C VAL A 71 6.04 -1.29 -5.70
N LEU A 72 5.29 -2.36 -5.88
CA LEU A 72 4.89 -3.29 -4.82
C LEU A 72 5.90 -4.42 -4.74
N MET A 73 6.34 -4.74 -3.52
CA MET A 73 7.24 -5.84 -3.20
C MET A 73 6.69 -6.63 -2.01
N PRO A 74 7.05 -7.92 -1.85
CA PRO A 74 6.80 -8.65 -0.62
C PRO A 74 7.32 -7.90 0.61
N LEU A 75 6.51 -7.81 1.67
CA LEU A 75 6.87 -7.09 2.89
C LEU A 75 8.21 -7.56 3.46
N HIS A 76 8.43 -8.87 3.52
CA HIS A 76 9.69 -9.45 3.99
C HIS A 76 10.89 -9.07 3.10
N ALA A 77 10.70 -8.93 1.78
CA ALA A 77 11.75 -8.49 0.88
C ALA A 77 12.13 -7.03 1.15
N TYR A 78 11.12 -6.16 1.31
CA TYR A 78 11.30 -4.75 1.61
C TYR A 78 11.98 -4.53 2.96
N GLN A 79 11.45 -5.15 4.02
CA GLN A 79 11.98 -5.04 5.38
C GLN A 79 13.44 -5.49 5.46
N ARG A 80 13.78 -6.62 4.83
CA ARG A 80 15.14 -7.18 4.89
C ARG A 80 16.15 -6.43 4.04
N ARG A 81 15.77 -5.97 2.84
CA ARG A 81 16.73 -5.48 1.84
C ARG A 81 16.73 -3.97 1.65
N ILE A 82 15.68 -3.28 2.09
CA ILE A 82 15.49 -1.85 1.88
C ILE A 82 15.35 -1.11 3.21
N ALA A 83 14.34 -1.44 4.03
CA ALA A 83 14.10 -0.71 5.28
C ALA A 83 15.15 -1.01 6.37
N GLY A 84 15.58 -2.26 6.48
CA GLY A 84 16.49 -2.70 7.55
C GLY A 84 15.85 -2.80 8.94
N ASN A 85 14.53 -2.61 9.04
CA ASN A 85 13.74 -2.76 10.25
C ASN A 85 12.42 -3.49 9.94
N ARG A 86 11.59 -3.70 10.97
CA ARG A 86 10.27 -4.33 10.84
C ARG A 86 9.10 -3.37 11.07
N ASP A 87 9.39 -2.08 11.00
CA ASP A 87 8.39 -1.04 11.24
C ASP A 87 7.39 -1.01 10.09
N ILE A 88 6.16 -0.63 10.40
CA ILE A 88 5.05 -0.57 9.45
C ILE A 88 4.49 0.85 9.52
N ASP A 89 4.59 1.59 8.41
CA ASP A 89 4.13 2.97 8.34
C ASP A 89 2.60 3.06 8.31
N ASN A 90 1.95 2.17 7.55
CA ASN A 90 0.51 2.20 7.32
C ASN A 90 -0.06 0.77 7.30
N ILE A 91 -1.22 0.60 7.93
CA ILE A 91 -2.01 -0.64 7.90
C ILE A 91 -3.39 -0.28 7.35
N TYR A 92 -3.77 -0.93 6.25
CA TYR A 92 -5.11 -0.80 5.69
C TYR A 92 -5.97 -1.95 6.19
N ILE A 93 -7.11 -1.63 6.79
CA ILE A 93 -8.05 -2.60 7.34
C ILE A 93 -9.36 -2.45 6.58
N ALA A 94 -9.85 -3.54 6.01
CA ALA A 94 -11.17 -3.59 5.40
C ALA A 94 -12.15 -4.20 6.41
N ALA A 95 -13.24 -3.48 6.69
CA ALA A 95 -14.36 -3.98 7.47
C ALA A 95 -15.26 -4.86 6.61
N ASP A 96 -15.86 -5.90 7.19
CA ASP A 96 -17.02 -6.55 6.58
C ASP A 96 -18.19 -5.55 6.52
N ASP A 97 -19.03 -5.64 5.48
CA ASP A 97 -20.16 -4.73 5.23
C ASP A 97 -21.15 -4.59 6.40
N ARG A 98 -21.16 -5.57 7.31
CA ARG A 98 -22.06 -5.63 8.46
C ARG A 98 -21.51 -4.95 9.71
N THR A 99 -20.24 -4.56 9.73
CA THR A 99 -19.58 -4.02 10.92
C THR A 99 -19.28 -2.54 10.71
N PRO A 100 -19.95 -1.63 11.43
CA PRO A 100 -19.65 -0.21 11.35
C PRO A 100 -18.20 0.07 11.71
N THR A 101 -17.56 1.00 10.99
CA THR A 101 -16.18 1.42 11.30
C THR A 101 -16.06 2.01 12.71
N SER A 102 -17.13 2.65 13.21
CA SER A 102 -17.23 3.16 14.59
C SER A 102 -17.11 2.08 15.67
N GLU A 103 -17.49 0.83 15.38
CA GLU A 103 -17.32 -0.29 16.30
C GLU A 103 -15.94 -0.95 16.17
N LEU A 104 -15.32 -0.86 14.98
CA LEU A 104 -14.01 -1.45 14.71
C LEU A 104 -12.86 -0.59 15.23
N GLN A 105 -12.95 0.73 15.09
CA GLN A 105 -11.91 1.66 15.51
C GLN A 105 -11.44 1.45 16.96
N PRO A 106 -12.31 1.43 17.99
CA PRO A 106 -11.87 1.24 19.37
C PRO A 106 -11.22 -0.13 19.58
N ARG A 107 -11.71 -1.18 18.91
CA ARG A 107 -11.12 -2.52 19.01
C ARG A 107 -9.72 -2.59 18.40
N VAL A 108 -9.53 -1.95 17.25
CA VAL A 108 -8.22 -1.84 16.60
C VAL A 108 -7.27 -1.03 17.48
N GLU A 109 -7.74 0.05 18.09
CA GLU A 109 -6.97 0.84 19.04
C GLU A 109 -6.50 -0.02 20.23
N ASP A 110 -7.41 -0.74 20.89
CA ASP A 110 -7.09 -1.60 22.03
C ASP A 110 -6.03 -2.66 21.67
N ILE A 111 -6.18 -3.33 20.52
CA ILE A 111 -5.21 -4.32 20.03
C ILE A 111 -3.84 -3.67 19.80
N LEU A 112 -3.79 -2.49 19.17
CA LEU A 112 -2.54 -1.79 18.90
C LEU A 112 -1.87 -1.30 20.18
N ARG A 113 -2.65 -0.80 21.15
CA ARG A 113 -2.12 -0.40 22.46
C ARG A 113 -1.51 -1.58 23.21
N ASP A 114 -2.19 -2.74 23.22
CA ASP A 114 -1.68 -3.95 23.87
C ASP A 114 -0.40 -4.47 23.17
N MET A 115 -0.43 -4.60 21.84
CA MET A 115 0.72 -5.03 21.03
C MET A 115 1.94 -4.11 21.23
N ARG A 116 1.73 -2.80 21.37
CA ARG A 116 2.77 -1.80 21.58
C ARG A 116 3.09 -1.55 23.06
N ARG A 117 2.39 -2.21 23.98
CA ARG A 117 2.54 -2.06 25.44
C ARG A 117 2.39 -0.61 25.91
N ILE A 118 1.42 0.11 25.34
CA ILE A 118 1.12 1.50 25.70
C ILE A 118 0.20 1.50 26.92
N THR A 119 0.67 2.06 28.03
CA THR A 119 -0.09 2.17 29.27
C THR A 119 -1.27 3.16 29.12
N PRO A 120 -2.34 3.05 29.92
CA PRO A 120 -3.53 3.89 29.78
C PRO A 120 -3.27 5.40 29.92
N ASP A 121 -2.21 5.78 30.64
CA ASP A 121 -1.78 7.15 30.91
C ASP A 121 -0.91 7.76 29.80
N ARG A 122 -0.55 6.97 28.78
CA ARG A 122 0.30 7.41 27.67
C ARG A 122 -0.53 7.58 26.39
N ASP A 123 -0.27 8.68 25.68
CA ASP A 123 -0.82 8.94 24.36
C ASP A 123 -0.31 7.93 23.32
N PRO A 124 -1.16 7.46 22.40
CA PRO A 124 -0.76 6.52 21.36
C PRO A 124 0.21 7.15 20.35
N ASP A 125 1.17 6.37 19.86
CA ASP A 125 2.14 6.76 18.82
C ASP A 125 1.64 6.47 17.39
N PHE A 126 0.34 6.20 17.24
CA PHE A 126 -0.32 5.88 15.98
C PHE A 126 -1.64 6.65 15.86
N ALA A 127 -2.15 6.77 14.64
CA ALA A 127 -3.46 7.37 14.36
C ALA A 127 -4.31 6.41 13.54
N ILE A 128 -5.58 6.24 13.93
CA ILE A 128 -6.57 5.48 13.16
C ILE A 128 -7.45 6.49 12.45
N ARG A 129 -7.60 6.35 11.12
CA ARG A 129 -8.41 7.25 10.29
C ARG A 129 -9.42 6.46 9.49
N ASP A 130 -10.65 6.95 9.44
CA ASP A 130 -11.67 6.41 8.55
C ASP A 130 -11.51 7.01 7.14
N MET A 131 -11.31 6.15 6.16
CA MET A 131 -11.22 6.56 4.75
C MET A 131 -12.55 7.12 4.22
N THR A 132 -13.70 6.73 4.79
CA THR A 132 -15.01 7.28 4.40
C THR A 132 -15.11 8.77 4.70
N GLN A 133 -14.64 9.20 5.88
CA GLN A 133 -14.62 10.61 6.27
C GLN A 133 -13.71 11.46 5.36
N ILE A 134 -12.61 10.86 4.87
CA ILE A 134 -11.71 11.54 3.91
C ILE A 134 -12.39 11.66 2.54
N ALA A 135 -13.09 10.62 2.08
CA ALA A 135 -13.86 10.65 0.84
C ALA A 135 -14.99 11.70 0.88
N ASP A 136 -15.76 11.75 1.97
CA ASP A 136 -16.86 12.71 2.15
C ASP A 136 -16.37 14.17 2.20
N ALA A 137 -15.22 14.41 2.84
CA ALA A 137 -14.58 15.73 2.85
C ALA A 137 -14.13 16.16 1.45
N MET A 138 -13.62 15.24 0.63
CA MET A 138 -13.24 15.52 -0.76
C MET A 138 -14.46 15.85 -1.64
N THR A 139 -15.58 15.14 -1.48
CA THR A 139 -16.82 15.46 -2.22
C THR A 139 -17.34 16.84 -1.82
N SER A 140 -17.35 17.15 -0.52
CA SER A 140 -17.86 18.42 0.00
C SER A 140 -17.04 19.63 -0.44
N ALA A 141 -15.71 19.51 -0.50
CA ALA A 141 -14.83 20.55 -1.05
C ALA A 141 -15.08 20.79 -2.54
N THR A 142 -15.36 19.73 -3.31
CA THR A 142 -15.63 19.82 -4.75
C THR A 142 -16.97 20.49 -5.04
N THR A 143 -18.01 20.21 -4.25
CA THR A 143 -19.34 20.86 -4.38
C THR A 143 -19.32 22.34 -4.02
N THR A 144 -18.40 22.79 -3.17
CA THR A 144 -18.30 24.22 -2.79
C THR A 144 -17.64 25.08 -3.88
N MET A 145 -17.01 24.45 -4.89
CA MET A 145 -16.38 25.13 -6.03
C MET A 145 -17.20 25.11 -7.32
N THR A 146 -18.46 24.67 -7.27
CA THR A 146 -19.44 24.74 -8.38
C THR A 146 -20.64 25.58 -7.97
#